data_AF-A0A3B7NAF8-F1
#
_entry.id   AF-A0A3B7NAF8-F1
#
_cell.length_a   1.000
_cell.length_b   1.000
_cell.length_c   1.000
_cell.angle_alpha   90.00
_cell.angle_beta   90.00
_cell.angle_gamma   90.00
#
_symmetry.space_group_name_H-M   'P 1'
#
loop_
_entity.id
_entity.type
_entity.pdbx_description
1 polymer ?
#
loop_
_entity_poly.entity_id
_entity_poly.type
_entity_poly.pdbx_seq_one_letter_code
_entity_poly.pdbx_strand_id
1 'polypeptide(L)'
;MRGKNKNTEFRIQNSESGEQYTEAKIRNTEAGKQHSEPVKTNTLKQEEISHQPLTSSATSQQPVTRVALFASGAGSNAQKIIDYFRDSKTVSIVLIACNKPGAGVLNIAEKEHIPVLMIEKEAFFRGNGYVDELKTAGIDFIVLAGFLWKVPATLTAAYSNKIVNIHPALLPRYGGKGMYGMFVHEAIIAAGERESGITIHYVDNVYDNGAIIFQATCAIEPGDTPAMLAQKVHELEHAHYPRIIEQVIGHLQKQR
;
A
#
# COMPACT_ATOMS: atom_id res chain seq x y z
N MET A 1 10.31 25.45 -36.03
CA MET A 1 9.01 25.12 -35.42
C MET A 1 9.23 24.90 -33.92
N ARG A 2 8.34 25.35 -33.02
CA ARG A 2 8.50 25.16 -31.57
C ARG A 2 7.69 23.94 -31.10
N GLY A 3 8.32 23.03 -30.35
CA GLY A 3 7.62 21.94 -29.67
C GLY A 3 6.72 22.48 -28.54
N LYS A 4 5.64 21.77 -28.25
CA LYS A 4 4.80 22.02 -27.08
C LYS A 4 5.00 20.88 -26.07
N ASN A 5 5.76 21.14 -25.01
CA ASN A 5 5.67 20.30 -23.81
C ASN A 5 4.23 20.38 -23.31
N LYS A 6 3.61 19.22 -23.06
CA LYS A 6 2.41 19.13 -22.24
C LYS A 6 2.85 18.76 -20.83
N ASN A 7 2.78 19.70 -19.89
CA ASN A 7 2.70 19.31 -18.49
C ASN A 7 1.40 18.53 -18.32
N THR A 8 1.50 17.30 -17.82
CA THR A 8 0.33 16.56 -17.34
C THR A 8 0.20 16.92 -15.87
N GLU A 9 -0.82 17.70 -15.52
CA GLU A 9 -1.06 18.07 -14.13
C GLU A 9 -1.56 16.84 -13.36
N PHE A 10 -0.96 16.58 -12.20
CA PHE A 10 -1.35 15.50 -11.31
C PHE A 10 -2.69 15.82 -10.66
N ARG A 11 -3.64 14.88 -10.70
CA ARG A 11 -4.89 14.97 -9.94
C ARG A 11 -4.93 13.94 -8.81
N ILE A 12 -4.02 14.09 -7.86
CA ILE A 12 -4.23 13.54 -6.51
C ILE A 12 -5.42 14.29 -5.92
N GLN A 13 -6.51 13.57 -5.62
CA GLN A 13 -7.72 14.19 -5.07
C GLN A 13 -7.58 14.31 -3.54
N ASN A 14 -7.03 15.44 -3.09
CA ASN A 14 -7.10 15.83 -1.68
C ASN A 14 -8.52 16.32 -1.36
N SER A 15 -9.11 15.81 -0.28
CA SER A 15 -10.43 16.20 0.21
C SER A 15 -10.34 17.45 1.12
N GLU A 16 -10.28 18.64 0.53
CA GLU A 16 -10.27 19.90 1.29
C GLU A 16 -11.67 20.50 1.42
N SER A 17 -12.33 20.27 2.56
CA SER A 17 -13.44 21.10 3.04
C SER A 17 -12.85 22.36 3.70
N GLY A 18 -12.90 23.50 3.00
CA GLY A 18 -12.15 24.69 3.39
C GLY A 18 -12.76 25.53 4.52
N GLU A 19 -11.90 26.25 5.24
CA GLU A 19 -12.24 27.40 6.08
C GLU A 19 -11.52 28.66 5.60
N GLN A 20 -12.12 29.82 5.83
CA GLN A 20 -11.60 31.12 5.40
C GLN A 20 -10.65 31.69 6.45
N TYR A 21 -9.43 32.08 6.06
CA TYR A 21 -8.59 32.97 6.86
C TYR A 21 -8.06 34.15 6.04
N THR A 22 -8.03 35.32 6.69
CA THR A 22 -7.89 36.65 6.08
C THR A 22 -6.45 37.15 6.01
N GLU A 23 -6.15 38.06 5.07
CA GLU A 23 -4.85 38.76 5.02
C GLU A 23 -4.56 39.55 6.31
N ALA A 24 -3.33 39.48 6.81
CA ALA A 24 -2.78 40.41 7.80
C ALA A 24 -1.31 40.76 7.48
N LYS A 25 -1.04 42.04 7.15
CA LYS A 25 0.30 42.55 6.81
C LYS A 25 0.85 43.46 7.93
N ILE A 26 1.77 42.97 8.75
CA ILE A 26 2.64 43.76 9.65
C ILE A 26 4.02 43.08 9.64
N ARG A 27 5.03 43.56 8.89
CA ARG A 27 5.96 44.68 9.16
C ARG A 27 6.87 44.46 10.39
N ASN A 28 8.19 44.47 10.13
CA ASN A 28 9.25 44.43 11.14
C ASN A 28 9.36 45.75 11.93
N THR A 29 9.86 45.67 13.16
CA THR A 29 10.61 46.73 13.85
C THR A 29 11.75 46.12 14.65
N GLU A 30 12.80 46.90 14.94
CA GLU A 30 14.07 46.45 15.50
C GLU A 30 14.33 46.94 16.94
N ALA A 31 15.32 46.31 17.58
CA ALA A 31 16.27 46.88 18.55
C ALA A 31 15.77 47.37 19.93
N GLY A 32 16.48 46.90 20.97
CA GLY A 32 16.41 47.43 22.34
C GLY A 32 17.60 46.97 23.19
N LYS A 33 18.58 47.86 23.41
CA LYS A 33 19.57 47.76 24.51
C LYS A 33 18.98 48.52 25.74
N GLN A 34 19.54 48.60 26.95
CA GLN A 34 20.94 48.54 27.40
C GLN A 34 21.02 48.52 28.96
N HIS A 35 22.20 48.22 29.52
CA HIS A 35 22.61 48.46 30.94
C HIS A 35 21.88 47.70 32.07
N SER A 36 22.44 47.45 33.27
CA SER A 36 23.84 47.27 33.77
C SER A 36 23.78 46.80 35.26
N GLU A 37 24.82 46.59 36.10
CA GLU A 37 26.29 46.77 36.00
C GLU A 37 27.08 45.63 36.75
N PRO A 38 28.13 45.74 37.63
CA PRO A 38 29.08 44.62 37.82
C PRO A 38 29.20 44.03 39.26
N VAL A 39 29.67 42.78 39.38
CA VAL A 39 30.30 42.24 40.62
C VAL A 39 31.58 41.43 40.30
N LYS A 40 32.69 41.94 40.84
CA LYS A 40 33.94 41.31 41.32
C LYS A 40 34.38 39.92 40.83
N THR A 41 35.65 39.86 40.45
CA THR A 41 36.49 38.66 40.28
C THR A 41 36.53 37.76 41.51
N ASN A 42 36.63 36.44 41.30
CA ASN A 42 37.34 35.54 42.21
C ASN A 42 37.92 34.35 41.43
N THR A 43 39.13 33.89 41.78
CA THR A 43 39.88 32.87 41.02
C THR A 43 39.87 31.54 41.75
N LEU A 44 39.09 30.56 41.27
CA LEU A 44 39.10 29.20 41.80
C LEU A 44 39.14 28.14 40.68
N LYS A 45 40.19 27.31 40.79
CA LYS A 45 40.41 25.95 40.29
C LYS A 45 39.53 25.43 39.14
N GLN A 46 40.20 24.95 38.10
CA GLN A 46 39.65 23.95 37.18
C GLN A 46 39.42 22.64 37.96
N GLU A 47 38.21 22.09 37.91
CA GLU A 47 37.93 20.69 38.19
C GLU A 47 37.62 20.00 36.86
N GLU A 48 38.22 18.83 36.62
CA GLU A 48 38.04 18.09 35.37
C GLU A 48 36.65 17.43 35.34
N ILE A 49 35.69 18.07 34.68
CA ILE A 49 34.40 17.46 34.38
C ILE A 49 34.65 16.30 33.40
N SER A 50 34.65 15.08 33.92
CA SER A 50 34.72 13.86 33.12
C SER A 50 33.45 13.73 32.28
N HIS A 51 33.50 14.26 31.06
CA HIS A 51 32.46 14.07 30.05
C HIS A 51 32.45 12.62 29.56
N GLN A 52 31.88 11.72 30.36
CA GLN A 52 31.37 10.46 29.84
C GLN A 52 30.35 10.80 28.75
N PRO A 53 30.49 10.28 27.51
CA PRO A 53 29.47 10.46 26.50
C PRO A 53 28.17 9.81 26.98
N LEU A 54 27.09 10.60 27.06
CA LEU A 54 25.74 10.06 27.11
C LEU A 54 25.50 9.31 25.80
N THR A 55 25.83 8.02 25.77
CA THR A 55 25.55 7.13 24.65
C THR A 55 24.05 6.97 24.54
N SER A 56 23.42 7.85 23.77
CA SER A 56 22.06 7.63 23.30
C SER A 56 22.08 6.32 22.50
N SER A 57 21.49 5.28 23.09
CA SER A 57 21.22 4.05 22.37
C SER A 57 20.17 4.36 21.32
N ALA A 58 20.63 4.80 20.14
CA ALA A 58 19.79 5.06 18.98
C ALA A 58 19.14 3.73 18.58
N THR A 59 17.94 3.50 19.12
CA THR A 59 17.13 2.33 18.77
C THR A 59 16.87 2.40 17.28
N SER A 60 17.48 1.48 16.53
CA SER A 60 17.36 1.36 15.08
C SER A 60 15.93 0.92 14.73
N GLN A 61 15.04 1.90 14.70
CA GLN A 61 13.66 1.73 14.25
C GLN A 61 13.71 1.09 12.86
N GLN A 62 13.04 -0.06 12.73
CA GLN A 62 13.03 -0.81 11.47
C GLN A 62 12.38 0.07 10.39
N PRO A 63 12.93 0.10 9.16
CA PRO A 63 12.44 0.98 8.12
C PRO A 63 10.99 0.63 7.73
N VAL A 64 10.07 1.57 7.96
CA VAL A 64 8.65 1.42 7.64
C VAL A 64 8.49 1.20 6.14
N THR A 65 7.97 0.04 5.76
CA THR A 65 7.72 -0.34 4.37
C THR A 65 6.42 0.29 3.89
N ARG A 66 6.50 1.08 2.81
CA ARG A 66 5.38 1.84 2.27
C ARG A 66 4.64 1.04 1.20
N VAL A 67 3.36 0.77 1.44
CA VAL A 67 2.53 -0.14 0.63
C VAL A 67 1.49 0.62 -0.18
N ALA A 68 1.35 0.25 -1.45
CA ALA A 68 0.22 0.62 -2.30
C ALA A 68 -0.77 -0.55 -2.44
N LEU A 69 -2.07 -0.29 -2.25
CA LEU A 69 -3.15 -1.26 -2.47
C LEU A 69 -3.79 -1.02 -3.84
N PHE A 70 -3.78 -2.04 -4.71
CA PHE A 70 -4.41 -1.98 -6.03
C PHE A 70 -5.77 -2.68 -5.98
N ALA A 71 -6.84 -2.04 -6.43
CA ALA A 71 -8.19 -2.61 -6.39
C ALA A 71 -9.12 -2.06 -7.50
N SER A 72 -10.16 -2.82 -7.85
CA SER A 72 -11.14 -2.45 -8.89
C SER A 72 -12.61 -2.52 -8.42
N GLY A 73 -12.86 -2.90 -7.17
CA GLY A 73 -14.17 -3.33 -6.68
C GLY A 73 -14.61 -2.69 -5.36
N ALA A 74 -15.36 -3.44 -4.55
CA ALA A 74 -15.89 -2.97 -3.27
C ALA A 74 -14.79 -2.66 -2.23
N GLY A 75 -13.61 -3.28 -2.34
CA GLY A 75 -12.46 -2.98 -1.48
C GLY A 75 -12.46 -3.68 -0.12
N SER A 76 -13.23 -4.75 0.09
CA SER A 76 -13.29 -5.48 1.36
C SER A 76 -11.92 -5.92 1.87
N ASN A 77 -11.11 -6.56 1.01
CA ASN A 77 -9.72 -6.89 1.32
C ASN A 77 -8.87 -5.66 1.64
N ALA A 78 -9.05 -4.55 0.90
CA ALA A 78 -8.31 -3.32 1.17
C ALA A 78 -8.62 -2.75 2.56
N GLN A 79 -9.90 -2.66 2.95
CA GLN A 79 -10.29 -2.26 4.31
C GLN A 79 -9.69 -3.20 5.37
N LYS A 80 -9.68 -4.53 5.16
CA LYS A 80 -9.07 -5.48 6.11
C LYS A 80 -7.55 -5.35 6.24
N ILE A 81 -6.87 -5.02 5.14
CA ILE A 81 -5.43 -4.74 5.15
C ILE A 81 -5.15 -3.42 5.87
N ILE A 82 -5.95 -2.38 5.63
CA ILE A 82 -5.85 -1.07 6.34
C ILE A 82 -6.12 -1.24 7.84
N ASP A 83 -7.19 -1.93 8.22
CA ASP A 83 -7.55 -2.20 9.62
C ASP A 83 -6.44 -2.95 10.36
N TYR A 84 -5.82 -3.94 9.72
CA TYR A 84 -4.73 -4.74 10.31
C TYR A 84 -3.44 -3.94 10.51
N PHE A 85 -3.10 -3.04 9.57
CA PHE A 85 -1.86 -2.27 9.63
C PHE A 85 -2.00 -0.87 10.26
N ARG A 86 -3.19 -0.47 10.73
CA ARG A 86 -3.48 0.89 11.23
C ARG A 86 -2.49 1.38 12.29
N ASP A 87 -2.10 0.52 13.23
CA ASP A 87 -1.15 0.83 14.31
C ASP A 87 0.25 0.21 14.08
N SER A 88 0.57 -0.22 12.86
CA SER A 88 1.84 -0.89 12.54
C SER A 88 3.03 0.06 12.57
N LYS A 89 4.14 -0.45 13.11
CA LYS A 89 5.44 0.27 13.19
C LYS A 89 6.44 -0.16 12.10
N THR A 90 6.03 -1.05 11.21
CA THR A 90 6.89 -1.67 10.17
C THR A 90 6.27 -1.62 8.78
N VAL A 91 4.97 -1.39 8.67
CA VAL A 91 4.20 -1.30 7.42
C VAL A 91 3.31 -0.06 7.48
N SER A 92 3.19 0.67 6.38
CA SER A 92 2.26 1.79 6.26
C SER A 92 1.53 1.72 4.92
N ILE A 93 0.20 1.80 4.96
CA ILE A 93 -0.63 1.89 3.74
C ILE A 93 -0.70 3.36 3.34
N VAL A 94 -0.15 3.71 2.18
CA VAL A 94 0.09 5.12 1.80
C VAL A 94 -0.55 5.54 0.47
N LEU A 95 -1.10 4.59 -0.27
CA LEU A 95 -1.74 4.84 -1.56
C LEU A 95 -2.76 3.74 -1.88
N ILE A 96 -3.93 4.13 -2.41
CA ILE A 96 -4.87 3.23 -3.08
C ILE A 96 -4.82 3.54 -4.57
N ALA A 97 -4.57 2.52 -5.40
CA ALA A 97 -4.55 2.65 -6.85
C ALA A 97 -5.78 1.95 -7.45
N CYS A 98 -6.60 2.69 -8.20
CA CYS A 98 -7.91 2.25 -8.67
C CYS A 98 -8.10 2.53 -10.15
N ASN A 99 -8.59 1.56 -10.91
CA ASN A 99 -8.85 1.65 -12.35
C ASN A 99 -10.35 1.77 -12.71
N LYS A 100 -11.21 2.02 -11.71
CA LYS A 100 -12.68 2.08 -11.89
C LYS A 100 -13.29 3.26 -11.12
N PRO A 101 -13.72 4.33 -11.79
CA PRO A 101 -14.54 5.38 -11.17
C PRO A 101 -15.78 4.80 -10.50
N GLY A 102 -16.12 5.30 -9.30
CA GLY A 102 -17.26 4.81 -8.51
C GLY A 102 -17.08 3.40 -7.90
N ALA A 103 -15.85 2.86 -7.85
CA ALA A 103 -15.57 1.65 -7.08
C ALA A 103 -15.63 1.92 -5.56
N GLY A 104 -16.19 1.00 -4.77
CA GLY A 104 -16.36 1.18 -3.32
C GLY A 104 -15.05 1.40 -2.55
N VAL A 105 -13.92 0.96 -3.09
CA VAL A 105 -12.58 1.25 -2.53
C VAL A 105 -12.24 2.75 -2.51
N LEU A 106 -12.89 3.58 -3.32
CA LEU A 106 -12.70 5.04 -3.31
C LEU A 106 -13.30 5.65 -2.03
N ASN A 107 -14.47 5.18 -1.61
CA ASN A 107 -15.11 5.61 -0.36
C ASN A 107 -14.30 5.14 0.88
N ILE A 108 -13.64 3.99 0.77
CA ILE A 108 -12.68 3.51 1.80
C ILE A 108 -11.46 4.43 1.84
N ALA A 109 -10.90 4.82 0.68
CA ALA A 109 -9.76 5.73 0.61
C ALA A 109 -10.07 7.11 1.22
N GLU A 110 -11.25 7.68 0.92
CA GLU A 110 -11.75 8.92 1.51
C GLU A 110 -11.90 8.83 3.04
N LYS A 111 -12.58 7.78 3.53
CA LYS A 111 -12.82 7.53 4.96
C LYS A 111 -11.54 7.29 5.78
N GLU A 112 -10.56 6.61 5.19
CA GLU A 112 -9.27 6.31 5.85
C GLU A 112 -8.21 7.38 5.56
N HIS A 113 -8.57 8.45 4.84
CA HIS A 113 -7.69 9.55 4.41
C HIS A 113 -6.43 9.10 3.63
N ILE A 114 -6.56 8.03 2.84
CA ILE A 114 -5.48 7.48 2.01
C ILE A 114 -5.55 8.07 0.60
N PRO A 115 -4.48 8.69 0.06
CA PRO A 115 -4.47 9.23 -1.30
C PRO A 115 -4.82 8.19 -2.37
N VAL A 116 -5.56 8.62 -3.40
CA VAL A 116 -5.96 7.79 -4.55
C VAL A 116 -5.13 8.12 -5.78
N LEU A 117 -4.59 7.08 -6.42
CA LEU A 117 -4.11 7.11 -7.81
C LEU A 117 -5.15 6.49 -8.73
N MET A 118 -5.79 7.30 -9.57
CA MET A 118 -6.65 6.79 -10.65
C MET A 118 -5.80 6.30 -11.82
N ILE A 119 -5.88 4.99 -12.11
CA ILE A 119 -5.14 4.30 -13.16
C ILE A 119 -5.96 4.35 -14.47
N GLU A 120 -5.46 5.12 -15.44
CA GLU A 120 -5.99 5.13 -16.80
C GLU A 120 -5.42 4.00 -17.65
N LYS A 121 -6.26 3.41 -18.49
CA LYS A 121 -5.97 2.17 -19.23
C LYS A 121 -4.76 2.32 -20.17
N GLU A 122 -4.74 3.37 -20.98
CA GLU A 122 -3.67 3.61 -21.95
C GLU A 122 -2.33 3.94 -21.26
N ALA A 123 -2.35 4.70 -20.16
CA ALA A 123 -1.16 4.99 -19.36
C ALA A 123 -0.59 3.73 -18.68
N PHE A 124 -1.47 2.86 -18.15
CA PHE A 124 -1.08 1.62 -17.49
C PHE A 124 -0.49 0.59 -18.46
N PHE A 125 -1.12 0.37 -19.62
CA PHE A 125 -0.71 -0.69 -20.56
C PHE A 125 0.26 -0.24 -21.66
N ARG A 126 0.38 1.06 -21.95
CA ARG A 126 1.26 1.59 -23.00
C ARG A 126 2.27 2.65 -22.52
N GLY A 127 2.14 3.12 -21.28
CA GLY A 127 3.09 4.02 -20.63
C GLY A 127 4.08 3.28 -19.72
N ASN A 128 4.52 3.94 -18.66
CA ASN A 128 5.42 3.38 -17.65
C ASN A 128 4.72 2.37 -16.71
N GLY A 129 3.39 2.27 -16.71
CA GLY A 129 2.64 1.49 -15.73
C GLY A 129 2.46 2.20 -14.37
N TYR A 130 2.53 3.54 -14.35
CA TYR A 130 2.58 4.40 -13.16
C TYR A 130 3.81 4.18 -12.25
N VAL A 131 4.89 3.58 -12.78
CA VAL A 131 6.10 3.24 -12.01
C VAL A 131 6.77 4.47 -11.39
N ASP A 132 6.77 5.61 -12.06
CA ASP A 132 7.50 6.80 -11.58
C ASP A 132 6.67 7.58 -10.56
N GLU A 133 5.35 7.54 -10.69
CA GLU A 133 4.37 8.03 -9.72
C GLU A 133 4.41 7.22 -8.41
N LEU A 134 4.49 5.89 -8.51
CA LEU A 134 4.67 5.00 -7.36
C LEU A 134 6.04 5.22 -6.67
N LYS A 135 7.12 5.40 -7.43
CA LYS A 135 8.43 5.79 -6.87
C LYS A 135 8.40 7.17 -6.20
N THR A 136 7.68 8.13 -6.78
CA THR A 136 7.54 9.49 -6.23
C THR A 136 6.73 9.49 -4.93
N ALA A 137 5.70 8.65 -4.84
CA ALA A 137 4.99 8.35 -3.60
C ALA A 137 5.81 7.48 -2.61
N GLY A 138 7.02 7.08 -2.98
CA GLY A 138 7.92 6.28 -2.16
C GLY A 138 7.36 4.90 -1.84
N ILE A 139 6.68 4.24 -2.78
CA ILE A 139 6.16 2.88 -2.58
C ILE A 139 7.30 1.86 -2.62
N ASP A 140 7.42 1.04 -1.57
CA ASP A 140 8.35 -0.10 -1.49
C ASP A 140 7.74 -1.40 -2.05
N PHE A 141 6.43 -1.58 -1.86
CA PHE A 141 5.74 -2.86 -2.03
C PHE A 141 4.28 -2.66 -2.49
N ILE A 142 3.74 -3.60 -3.27
CA ILE A 142 2.42 -3.51 -3.90
C ILE A 142 1.60 -4.75 -3.55
N VAL A 143 0.32 -4.53 -3.21
CA VAL A 143 -0.65 -5.59 -2.89
C VAL A 143 -1.85 -5.45 -3.82
N LEU A 144 -2.15 -6.49 -4.60
CA LEU A 144 -3.38 -6.57 -5.39
C LEU A 144 -4.52 -7.09 -4.49
N ALA A 145 -5.50 -6.25 -4.20
CA ALA A 145 -6.64 -6.52 -3.32
C ALA A 145 -7.95 -6.51 -4.13
N GLY A 146 -8.05 -7.43 -5.10
CA GLY A 146 -9.15 -7.45 -6.08
C GLY A 146 -8.95 -6.44 -7.22
N PHE A 147 -7.73 -6.38 -7.78
CA PHE A 147 -7.41 -5.62 -8.98
C PHE A 147 -7.62 -6.50 -10.23
N LEU A 148 -8.50 -6.08 -11.13
CA LEU A 148 -9.00 -6.94 -12.22
C LEU A 148 -8.26 -6.79 -13.56
N TRP A 149 -7.08 -6.16 -13.56
CA TRP A 149 -6.23 -5.99 -14.74
C TRP A 149 -4.87 -6.67 -14.53
N LYS A 150 -4.33 -7.25 -15.60
CA LYS A 150 -2.96 -7.79 -15.59
C LYS A 150 -1.96 -6.68 -15.27
N VAL A 151 -1.02 -6.93 -14.37
CA VAL A 151 0.10 -6.03 -14.11
C VAL A 151 1.01 -5.98 -15.35
N PRO A 152 1.41 -4.80 -15.86
CA PRO A 152 2.28 -4.69 -17.01
C PRO A 152 3.72 -5.07 -16.66
N ALA A 153 4.47 -5.59 -17.63
CA ALA A 153 5.85 -6.06 -17.43
C ALA A 153 6.81 -4.96 -16.93
N THR A 154 6.52 -3.69 -17.24
CA THR A 154 7.24 -2.52 -16.71
C THR A 154 7.12 -2.42 -15.19
N LEU A 155 5.91 -2.61 -14.65
CA LEU A 155 5.63 -2.52 -13.22
C LEU A 155 6.16 -3.75 -12.46
N THR A 156 6.01 -4.96 -13.02
CA THR A 156 6.59 -6.18 -12.41
C THR A 156 8.12 -6.18 -12.41
N ALA A 157 8.76 -5.56 -13.41
CA ALA A 157 10.21 -5.40 -13.43
C ALA A 157 10.68 -4.36 -12.39
N ALA A 158 9.98 -3.23 -12.26
CA ALA A 158 10.30 -2.19 -11.28
C ALA A 158 10.09 -2.65 -9.82
N TYR A 159 9.13 -3.55 -9.59
CA TYR A 159 8.77 -4.12 -8.29
C TYR A 159 8.97 -5.64 -8.26
N SER A 160 10.10 -6.11 -8.81
CA SER A 160 10.45 -7.54 -8.79
C SER A 160 10.47 -8.10 -7.36
N ASN A 161 9.76 -9.21 -7.15
CA ASN A 161 9.50 -9.85 -5.84
C ASN A 161 8.88 -8.90 -4.78
N LYS A 162 8.23 -7.82 -5.21
CA LYS A 162 7.60 -6.78 -4.37
C LYS A 162 6.15 -6.49 -4.76
N ILE A 163 5.53 -7.37 -5.54
CA ILE A 163 4.09 -7.39 -5.82
C ILE A 163 3.54 -8.73 -5.40
N VAL A 164 2.47 -8.73 -4.59
CA VAL A 164 1.70 -9.93 -4.25
C VAL A 164 0.23 -9.78 -4.66
N ASN A 165 -0.40 -10.92 -4.94
CA ASN A 165 -1.81 -11.03 -5.25
C ASN A 165 -2.45 -12.13 -4.38
N ILE A 166 -3.76 -12.00 -4.15
CA ILE A 166 -4.60 -13.10 -3.67
C ILE A 166 -5.53 -13.54 -4.80
N HIS A 167 -5.57 -14.84 -5.02
CA HIS A 167 -6.38 -15.48 -6.04
C HIS A 167 -7.41 -16.42 -5.38
N PRO A 168 -8.71 -16.35 -5.74
CA PRO A 168 -9.78 -17.08 -5.06
C PRO A 168 -9.91 -18.55 -5.54
N ALA A 169 -8.77 -19.22 -5.74
CA ALA A 169 -8.67 -20.66 -6.01
C ALA A 169 -7.31 -21.23 -5.61
N LEU A 170 -7.20 -22.56 -5.60
CA LEU A 170 -5.97 -23.31 -5.35
C LEU A 170 -5.12 -23.41 -6.63
N LEU A 171 -4.32 -22.38 -6.90
CA LEU A 171 -3.41 -22.32 -8.04
C LEU A 171 -2.47 -23.55 -8.08
N PRO A 172 -2.11 -24.06 -9.27
CA PRO A 172 -2.40 -23.50 -10.60
C PRO A 172 -3.84 -23.76 -11.12
N ARG A 173 -4.70 -24.43 -10.35
CA ARG A 173 -6.09 -24.67 -10.77
C ARG A 173 -6.89 -23.36 -10.77
N TYR A 174 -7.72 -23.18 -11.80
CA TYR A 174 -8.57 -21.99 -11.98
C TYR A 174 -7.83 -20.65 -11.91
N GLY A 175 -6.54 -20.62 -12.26
CA GLY A 175 -5.81 -19.38 -12.57
C GLY A 175 -5.88 -19.04 -14.06
N GLY A 176 -5.39 -17.86 -14.43
CA GLY A 176 -5.18 -17.45 -15.81
C GLY A 176 -6.19 -16.44 -16.34
N LYS A 177 -6.00 -16.03 -17.60
CA LYS A 177 -6.81 -15.00 -18.27
C LYS A 177 -8.30 -15.36 -18.28
N GLY A 178 -9.10 -14.61 -17.54
CA GLY A 178 -10.56 -14.77 -17.46
C GLY A 178 -11.02 -15.35 -16.12
N MET A 179 -10.13 -15.98 -15.36
CA MET A 179 -10.39 -16.44 -14.01
C MET A 179 -10.20 -15.28 -13.02
N TYR A 180 -11.24 -14.48 -12.82
CA TYR A 180 -11.24 -13.42 -11.80
C TYR A 180 -12.62 -13.19 -11.20
N GLY A 181 -12.68 -12.88 -9.90
CA GLY A 181 -13.93 -12.66 -9.18
C GLY A 181 -14.88 -13.85 -9.30
N MET A 182 -16.18 -13.57 -9.55
CA MET A 182 -17.22 -14.60 -9.57
C MET A 182 -16.99 -15.71 -10.61
N PHE A 183 -16.33 -15.41 -11.73
CA PHE A 183 -16.02 -16.41 -12.77
C PHE A 183 -15.18 -17.59 -12.24
N VAL A 184 -14.37 -17.37 -11.20
CA VAL A 184 -13.59 -18.43 -10.55
C VAL A 184 -14.51 -19.38 -9.78
N HIS A 185 -15.41 -18.84 -8.97
CA HIS A 185 -16.38 -19.63 -8.19
C HIS A 185 -17.39 -20.34 -9.09
N GLU A 186 -17.84 -19.69 -10.17
CA GLU A 186 -18.69 -20.30 -11.20
C GLU A 186 -17.99 -21.49 -11.87
N ALA A 187 -16.73 -21.34 -12.27
CA ALA A 187 -15.96 -22.44 -12.90
C ALA A 187 -15.69 -23.60 -11.94
N ILE A 188 -15.45 -23.34 -10.64
CA ILE A 188 -15.22 -24.36 -9.61
C ILE A 188 -16.50 -25.16 -9.32
N ILE A 189 -17.63 -24.48 -9.12
CA ILE A 189 -18.93 -25.14 -8.89
C ILE A 189 -19.38 -25.91 -10.15
N ALA A 190 -19.21 -25.34 -11.35
CA ALA A 190 -19.56 -26.02 -12.60
C ALA A 190 -18.68 -27.25 -12.90
N ALA A 191 -17.47 -27.32 -12.34
CA ALA A 191 -16.60 -28.50 -12.42
C ALA A 191 -16.98 -29.62 -11.42
N GLY A 192 -17.87 -29.37 -10.47
CA GLY A 192 -18.26 -30.35 -9.45
C GLY A 192 -17.20 -30.59 -8.38
N GLU A 193 -16.36 -29.59 -8.11
CA GLU A 193 -15.31 -29.68 -7.09
C GLU A 193 -15.87 -29.87 -5.67
N ARG A 194 -15.04 -30.44 -4.80
CA ARG A 194 -15.37 -30.67 -3.37
C ARG A 194 -14.56 -29.80 -2.40
N GLU A 195 -13.56 -29.10 -2.92
CA GLU A 195 -12.69 -28.20 -2.18
C GLU A 195 -12.35 -26.99 -3.06
N SER A 196 -12.28 -25.81 -2.44
CA SER A 196 -11.72 -24.59 -3.02
C SER A 196 -10.77 -23.94 -2.01
N GLY A 197 -10.37 -22.71 -2.23
CA GLY A 197 -9.56 -21.96 -1.28
C GLY A 197 -9.05 -20.66 -1.85
N ILE A 198 -7.97 -20.18 -1.24
CA ILE A 198 -7.17 -19.03 -1.68
C ILE A 198 -5.75 -19.46 -2.03
N THR A 199 -5.13 -18.75 -2.96
CA THR A 199 -3.68 -18.71 -3.10
C THR A 199 -3.18 -17.28 -2.96
N ILE A 200 -2.20 -17.05 -2.10
CA ILE A 200 -1.42 -15.81 -2.08
C ILE A 200 -0.08 -16.11 -2.75
N HIS A 201 0.30 -15.29 -3.73
CA HIS A 201 1.46 -15.54 -4.58
C HIS A 201 2.14 -14.22 -4.99
N TYR A 202 3.41 -14.30 -5.41
CA TYR A 202 4.07 -13.19 -6.08
C TYR A 202 3.50 -12.98 -7.49
N VAL A 203 3.49 -11.74 -7.97
CA VAL A 203 3.04 -11.41 -9.33
C VAL A 203 4.23 -11.26 -10.27
N ASP A 204 4.20 -12.01 -11.37
CA ASP A 204 5.14 -11.90 -12.48
C ASP A 204 4.44 -11.36 -13.75
N ASN A 205 5.11 -11.44 -14.91
CA ASN A 205 4.56 -10.97 -16.18
C ASN A 205 3.60 -11.96 -16.87
N VAL A 206 3.17 -13.03 -16.18
CA VAL A 206 2.15 -14.01 -16.60
C VAL A 206 0.95 -13.91 -15.62
N TYR A 207 -0.21 -14.44 -15.99
CA TYR A 207 -1.32 -14.54 -15.01
C TYR A 207 -1.04 -15.69 -14.05
N ASP A 208 -1.08 -15.42 -12.76
CA ASP A 208 -1.23 -16.40 -11.67
C ASP A 208 -0.18 -17.52 -11.66
N ASN A 209 1.03 -17.18 -12.13
CA ASN A 209 2.16 -18.08 -12.37
C ASN A 209 3.32 -17.88 -11.38
N GLY A 210 3.43 -16.69 -10.79
CA GLY A 210 4.51 -16.36 -9.85
C GLY A 210 4.45 -17.21 -8.57
N ALA A 211 5.59 -17.32 -7.88
CA ALA A 211 5.77 -18.28 -6.80
C ALA A 211 4.70 -18.17 -5.69
N ILE A 212 4.10 -19.32 -5.34
CA ILE A 212 3.12 -19.45 -4.27
C ILE A 212 3.78 -19.17 -2.93
N ILE A 213 3.14 -18.32 -2.13
CA ILE A 213 3.57 -17.94 -0.78
C ILE A 213 2.75 -18.70 0.26
N PHE A 214 1.44 -18.80 0.04
CA PHE A 214 0.50 -19.41 1.00
C PHE A 214 -0.76 -19.92 0.29
N GLN A 215 -1.35 -21.00 0.79
CA GLN A 215 -2.67 -21.50 0.42
C GLN A 215 -3.45 -21.89 1.68
N ALA A 216 -4.77 -21.69 1.64
CA ALA A 216 -5.73 -22.20 2.62
C ALA A 216 -6.98 -22.69 1.88
N THR A 217 -7.61 -23.76 2.38
CA THR A 217 -8.73 -24.43 1.69
C THR A 217 -10.05 -24.27 2.44
N CYS A 218 -11.16 -24.50 1.72
CA CYS A 218 -12.50 -24.62 2.29
C CYS A 218 -13.31 -25.70 1.56
N ALA A 219 -14.14 -26.43 2.31
CA ALA A 219 -15.00 -27.48 1.77
C ALA A 219 -16.16 -26.90 0.96
N ILE A 220 -16.43 -27.51 -0.19
CA ILE A 220 -17.63 -27.26 -1.00
C ILE A 220 -18.68 -28.30 -0.59
N GLU A 221 -19.79 -27.82 -0.04
CA GLU A 221 -20.86 -28.66 0.47
C GLU A 221 -21.90 -28.98 -0.63
N PRO A 222 -22.61 -30.12 -0.55
CA PRO A 222 -23.66 -30.45 -1.50
C PRO A 222 -24.77 -29.38 -1.53
N GLY A 223 -24.85 -28.65 -2.65
CA GLY A 223 -25.80 -27.54 -2.84
C GLY A 223 -25.21 -26.14 -2.67
N ASP A 224 -23.91 -26.00 -2.42
CA ASP A 224 -23.24 -24.69 -2.50
C ASP A 224 -23.44 -24.03 -3.87
N THR A 225 -23.72 -22.72 -3.85
CA THR A 225 -23.75 -21.88 -5.06
C THR A 225 -22.43 -21.11 -5.21
N PRO A 226 -22.12 -20.56 -6.41
CA PRO A 226 -20.93 -19.71 -6.58
C PRO A 226 -20.87 -18.53 -5.60
N ALA A 227 -22.01 -17.98 -5.19
CA ALA A 227 -22.08 -16.91 -4.20
C ALA A 227 -21.77 -17.39 -2.76
N MET A 228 -22.23 -18.59 -2.39
CA MET A 228 -21.89 -19.21 -1.09
C MET A 228 -20.40 -19.57 -1.04
N LEU A 229 -19.85 -20.08 -2.15
CA LEU A 229 -18.41 -20.33 -2.29
C LEU A 229 -17.60 -19.04 -2.21
N ALA A 230 -18.06 -17.96 -2.87
CA ALA A 230 -17.43 -16.64 -2.78
C ALA A 230 -17.38 -16.12 -1.34
N GLN A 231 -18.45 -16.34 -0.54
CA GLN A 231 -18.43 -15.97 0.89
C GLN A 231 -17.38 -16.79 1.66
N LYS A 232 -17.39 -18.12 1.53
CA LYS A 232 -16.39 -19.01 2.18
C LYS A 232 -14.95 -18.62 1.82
N VAL A 233 -14.71 -18.25 0.57
CA VAL A 233 -13.38 -17.82 0.10
C VAL A 233 -13.04 -16.43 0.64
N HIS A 234 -13.95 -15.45 0.63
CA HIS A 234 -13.70 -14.13 1.24
C HIS A 234 -13.41 -14.21 2.75
N GLU A 235 -13.99 -15.17 3.47
CA GLU A 235 -13.66 -15.41 4.88
C GLU A 235 -12.19 -15.86 5.05
N LEU A 236 -11.68 -16.72 4.16
CA LEU A 236 -10.24 -17.05 4.08
C LEU A 236 -9.38 -15.85 3.69
N GLU A 237 -9.77 -15.09 2.66
CA GLU A 237 -9.03 -13.90 2.20
C GLU A 237 -8.82 -12.90 3.35
N HIS A 238 -9.90 -12.57 4.06
CA HIS A 238 -9.85 -11.64 5.20
C HIS A 238 -9.05 -12.19 6.39
N ALA A 239 -9.08 -13.50 6.65
CA ALA A 239 -8.36 -14.13 7.75
C ALA A 239 -6.84 -14.25 7.49
N HIS A 240 -6.43 -14.44 6.24
CA HIS A 240 -5.03 -14.74 5.89
C HIS A 240 -4.28 -13.58 5.26
N TYR A 241 -4.88 -12.79 4.36
CA TYR A 241 -4.11 -11.92 3.48
C TYR A 241 -3.27 -10.86 4.20
N PRO A 242 -3.80 -10.10 5.19
CA PRO A 242 -3.00 -9.10 5.91
C PRO A 242 -1.80 -9.71 6.65
N ARG A 243 -1.99 -10.87 7.28
CA ARG A 243 -0.94 -11.59 8.02
C ARG A 243 0.15 -12.13 7.08
N ILE A 244 -0.20 -12.63 5.89
CA ILE A 244 0.79 -13.11 4.92
C ILE A 244 1.56 -11.94 4.30
N ILE A 245 0.91 -10.79 4.05
CA ILE A 245 1.60 -9.55 3.63
C ILE A 245 2.65 -9.14 4.66
N GLU A 246 2.32 -9.15 5.96
CA GLU A 246 3.27 -8.85 7.03
C GLU A 246 4.46 -9.81 7.05
N GLN A 247 4.21 -11.11 6.90
CA GLN A 247 5.26 -12.13 6.85
C GLN A 247 6.20 -11.97 5.65
N VAL A 248 5.66 -11.63 4.47
CA VAL A 248 6.45 -11.38 3.25
C VAL A 248 7.32 -10.13 3.43
N ILE A 249 6.74 -9.02 3.88
CA ILE A 249 7.49 -7.77 4.13
C ILE A 249 8.57 -8.01 5.19
N GLY A 250 8.23 -8.66 6.31
CA GLY A 250 9.18 -9.00 7.39
C GLY A 250 10.23 -10.05 7.02
N HIS A 251 10.06 -10.78 5.90
CA HIS A 251 11.09 -11.63 5.31
C HIS A 251 12.03 -10.80 4.42
N LEU A 252 11.48 -9.99 3.51
CA LEU A 252 12.24 -9.11 2.62
C LEU A 252 13.09 -8.08 3.39
N GLN A 253 12.60 -7.57 4.52
CA GLN A 253 13.37 -6.67 5.41
C GLN A 253 14.63 -7.33 5.98
N LYS A 254 14.63 -8.66 6.21
CA LYS A 254 15.75 -9.42 6.78
C LYS A 254 16.78 -9.87 5.74
N GLN A 255 16.58 -9.52 4.48
CA GLN A 255 17.47 -9.81 3.34
C GLN A 255 18.18 -8.56 2.80
N ARG A 256 18.10 -7.43 3.52
CA ARG A 256 18.70 -6.13 3.18
C ARG A 256 19.91 -5.84 4.06
#